data_AF-A0A2W5EQ20-F1
#
_entry.id   AF-A0A2W5EQ20-F1
#
_cell.length_a   1.000
_cell.length_b   1.000
_cell.length_c   1.000
_cell.angle_alpha   90.00
_cell.angle_beta   90.00
_cell.angle_gamma   90.00
#
_symmetry.space_group_name_H-M   'P 1'
#
loop_
_entity.id
_entity.type
_entity.pdbx_description
1 polymer ?
#
loop_
_entity_poly.entity_id
_entity_poly.type
_entity_poly.pdbx_seq_one_letter_code
_entity_poly.pdbx_strand_id
1 'polypeptide(L)'
;MLFGQSVFQSVVDRLKQEKEQEEEGGEPPPPAGHRIAGFSSGFVLDTHIEAPPPANANLDAYLAFLADPAPSPEPEPDPEPEPMPAHLEKTSLADVSEELAIHDTDTAATLAEKRRAFARRNHPDRVKPQFRQNATLRMTAANLLIDQAIRMLRTREHFR
;
A
#
# COMPACT_ATOMS: atom_id res chain seq x y z
N MET A 1 -7.67 25.52 25.94
CA MET A 1 -7.02 24.60 24.97
C MET A 1 -6.53 25.46 23.82
N LEU A 2 -5.22 25.68 23.71
CA LEU A 2 -4.61 26.61 22.76
C LEU A 2 -4.00 25.80 21.59
N PHE A 3 -4.84 25.33 20.68
CA PHE A 3 -4.39 24.64 19.46
C PHE A 3 -4.88 25.42 18.24
N GLY A 4 -4.23 26.56 18.01
CA GLY A 4 -4.55 27.51 16.93
C GLY A 4 -3.69 27.38 15.68
N GLN A 5 -2.79 26.39 15.60
CA GLN A 5 -2.03 26.14 14.38
C GLN A 5 -2.12 24.66 14.01
N SER A 6 -2.76 24.42 12.87
CA SER A 6 -2.86 23.11 12.24
C SER A 6 -1.47 22.61 11.84
N VAL A 7 -1.22 21.31 11.97
CA VAL A 7 0.01 20.63 11.49
C VAL A 7 0.29 20.97 10.02
N PHE A 8 -0.75 21.24 9.24
CA PHE A 8 -0.65 21.69 7.85
C PHE A 8 0.12 23.01 7.70
N GLN A 9 -0.08 23.97 8.60
CA GLN A 9 0.59 25.26 8.54
C GLN A 9 2.10 25.13 8.76
N SER A 10 2.51 24.23 9.66
CA SER A 10 3.92 23.94 9.92
C SER A 10 4.65 23.37 8.70
N VAL A 11 3.96 22.59 7.85
CA VAL A 11 4.55 22.03 6.62
C VAL A 11 4.67 23.10 5.53
N VAL A 12 3.64 23.95 5.40
CA VAL A 12 3.65 25.06 4.44
C VAL A 12 4.74 26.08 4.77
N ASP A 13 4.91 26.42 6.04
CA ASP A 13 5.93 27.38 6.46
C ASP A 13 7.35 26.80 6.28
N ARG A 14 7.53 25.50 6.51
CA ARG A 14 8.80 24.80 6.25
C ARG A 14 9.19 24.80 4.76
N LEU A 15 8.24 24.51 3.87
CA LEU A 15 8.49 24.49 2.42
C LEU A 15 8.86 25.87 1.85
N LYS A 16 8.32 26.95 2.43
CA LYS A 16 8.68 28.32 2.03
C LYS A 16 10.13 28.64 2.39
N GLN A 17 10.59 28.22 3.58
CA GLN A 17 11.97 28.42 4.02
C GLN A 17 12.99 27.61 3.21
N GLU A 18 12.65 26.38 2.80
CA GLU A 18 13.53 25.56 1.96
C GLU A 18 13.72 26.19 0.57
N LYS A 19 12.66 26.77 -0.01
CA LYS A 19 12.73 27.46 -1.31
C LYS A 19 13.57 28.75 -1.26
N GLU A 20 13.44 29.53 -0.19
CA GLU A 20 14.25 30.75 0.00
C GLU A 20 15.75 30.42 0.16
N GLN A 21 16.09 29.27 0.76
CA GLN A 21 17.48 28.80 0.88
C GLN A 21 18.09 28.30 -0.44
N GLU A 22 17.28 27.69 -1.31
CA GLU A 22 17.73 27.28 -2.65
C GLU A 22 18.00 28.48 -3.58
N GLU A 23 17.31 29.61 -3.37
CA GLU A 23 17.50 30.83 -4.17
C GLU A 23 18.73 31.66 -3.74
N GLU A 24 19.25 31.51 -2.51
CA GLU A 24 20.46 32.20 -2.02
C GLU A 24 21.79 31.43 -2.26
N GLY A 25 21.73 30.15 -2.61
CA GLY A 25 22.89 29.28 -2.83
C GLY A 25 23.39 29.25 -4.28
N GLY A 26 24.00 30.34 -4.75
CA GLY A 26 24.61 30.37 -6.09
C GLY A 26 25.87 29.49 -6.21
N GLU A 27 25.76 28.32 -6.85
CA GLU A 27 26.91 27.49 -7.25
C GLU A 27 27.54 28.00 -8.57
N PRO A 28 28.86 28.23 -8.64
CA PRO A 28 29.53 28.58 -9.89
C PRO A 28 29.80 27.32 -10.76
N PRO A 29 29.81 27.42 -12.10
CA PRO A 29 30.04 26.28 -12.97
C PRO A 29 31.52 25.83 -12.99
N PRO A 30 31.82 24.51 -13.14
CA PRO A 30 33.19 24.00 -13.14
C PRO A 30 33.94 24.29 -14.46
N PRO A 31 35.28 24.50 -14.42
CA PRO A 31 36.06 24.86 -15.61
C PRO A 31 36.36 23.66 -16.52
N ALA A 32 36.19 23.87 -17.83
CA ALA A 32 36.61 22.96 -18.88
C ALA A 32 38.11 23.10 -19.17
N GLY A 33 38.88 22.01 -19.08
CA GLY A 33 40.22 22.01 -19.66
C GLY A 33 41.17 20.90 -19.21
N HIS A 34 41.19 19.78 -19.93
CA HIS A 34 42.35 18.89 -19.97
C HIS A 34 42.53 18.34 -21.39
N ARG A 35 43.27 19.06 -22.25
CA ARG A 35 43.79 18.52 -23.52
C ARG A 35 45.30 18.41 -23.40
N ILE A 36 45.81 17.18 -23.35
CA ILE A 36 47.24 16.89 -23.41
C ILE A 36 47.63 16.86 -24.90
N ALA A 37 48.55 17.75 -25.27
CA ALA A 37 49.16 17.79 -26.59
C ALA A 37 50.27 16.73 -26.67
N GLY A 38 50.18 15.81 -27.63
CA GLY A 38 51.33 15.00 -28.03
C GLY A 38 51.04 13.52 -28.24
N PHE A 39 50.43 13.16 -29.36
CA PHE A 39 50.67 11.86 -30.00
C PHE A 39 50.31 11.94 -31.49
N SER A 40 51.27 12.32 -32.33
CA SER A 40 51.12 12.30 -33.79
C SER A 40 51.72 10.99 -34.35
N SER A 41 51.14 9.85 -34.03
CA SER A 41 51.42 8.61 -34.77
C SER A 41 50.40 8.50 -35.90
N GLY A 42 50.85 8.76 -37.12
CA GLY A 42 50.03 8.71 -38.32
C GLY A 42 49.41 7.34 -38.54
N PHE A 43 48.10 7.28 -38.47
CA PHE A 43 47.28 6.13 -38.84
C PHE A 43 46.91 6.29 -40.32
N VAL A 44 47.42 5.43 -41.20
CA VAL A 44 46.99 5.38 -42.61
C VAL A 44 45.88 4.35 -42.70
N LEU A 45 44.63 4.82 -42.73
CA LEU A 45 43.46 3.98 -42.97
C LEU A 45 43.17 3.99 -44.47
N ASP A 46 43.40 2.86 -45.12
CA ASP A 46 42.94 2.65 -46.50
C ASP A 46 41.41 2.50 -46.46
N THR A 47 40.72 3.60 -46.72
CA THR A 47 39.27 3.59 -46.87
C THR A 47 38.95 3.35 -48.33
N HIS A 48 38.83 2.09 -48.73
CA HIS A 48 37.97 1.77 -49.85
C HIS A 48 36.61 2.39 -49.54
N ILE A 49 36.23 3.42 -50.30
CA ILE A 49 34.93 4.10 -50.15
C ILE A 49 33.89 3.17 -50.74
N GLU A 50 33.56 2.12 -49.98
CA GLU A 50 32.26 1.50 -50.09
C GLU A 50 31.26 2.51 -49.53
N ALA A 51 30.16 2.71 -50.26
CA ALA A 51 29.14 3.70 -49.92
C ALA A 51 28.79 3.59 -48.43
N PRO A 52 28.60 4.71 -47.71
CA PRO A 52 28.30 4.66 -46.29
C PRO A 52 27.10 3.73 -46.12
N PRO A 53 27.22 2.70 -45.26
CA PRO A 53 26.08 1.85 -44.98
C PRO A 53 24.92 2.78 -44.57
N PRO A 54 23.68 2.48 -45.01
CA PRO A 54 22.53 3.27 -44.59
C PRO A 54 22.55 3.40 -43.06
N ALA A 55 22.08 4.52 -42.52
CA ALA A 55 22.23 4.90 -41.11
C ALA A 55 21.83 3.81 -40.10
N ASN A 56 21.08 2.79 -40.54
CA ASN A 56 20.54 1.71 -39.73
C ASN A 56 21.04 0.31 -40.13
N ALA A 57 22.02 0.14 -41.03
CA ALA A 57 22.44 -1.19 -41.52
C ALA A 57 22.81 -2.17 -40.39
N ASN A 58 23.47 -1.66 -39.34
CA ASN A 58 23.82 -2.45 -38.16
C ASN A 58 22.60 -2.81 -37.30
N LEU A 59 21.61 -1.92 -37.24
CA LEU A 59 20.35 -2.15 -36.53
C LEU A 59 19.50 -3.17 -37.28
N ASP A 60 19.45 -3.09 -38.61
CA ASP A 60 18.70 -4.02 -39.47
C ASP A 60 19.27 -5.44 -39.38
N ALA A 61 20.60 -5.59 -39.36
CA ALA A 61 21.26 -6.88 -39.16
C ALA A 61 20.98 -7.49 -37.77
N TYR A 62 20.93 -6.65 -36.72
CA TYR A 62 20.56 -7.07 -35.37
C TYR A 62 19.08 -7.52 -35.30
N LEU A 63 18.17 -6.78 -35.93
CA LEU A 63 16.74 -7.10 -35.99
C LEU A 63 16.46 -8.37 -36.79
N ALA A 64 17.20 -8.64 -37.86
CA ALA A 64 17.02 -9.85 -38.68
C ALA A 64 17.37 -11.16 -37.94
N PHE A 65 18.16 -11.08 -36.86
CA PHE A 65 18.53 -12.24 -36.04
C PHE A 65 17.65 -12.43 -34.80
N LEU A 66 16.78 -11.46 -34.50
CA LEU A 66 15.78 -11.58 -33.43
C LEU A 66 14.64 -12.47 -33.93
N ALA A 67 14.27 -13.47 -33.13
CA ALA A 67 13.08 -14.26 -33.40
C ALA A 67 11.85 -13.35 -33.34
N ASP A 68 10.89 -13.55 -34.24
CA ASP A 68 9.60 -12.85 -34.19
C ASP A 68 9.02 -13.00 -32.78
N PRO A 69 8.56 -11.90 -32.15
CA PRO A 69 7.94 -11.99 -30.84
C PRO A 69 6.73 -12.91 -30.97
N ALA A 70 6.75 -14.01 -30.21
CA ALA A 70 5.60 -14.88 -30.10
C ALA A 70 4.37 -14.00 -29.74
N PRO A 71 3.19 -14.25 -30.33
CA PRO A 71 1.99 -13.52 -29.96
C PRO A 71 1.85 -13.59 -28.44
N SER A 72 1.71 -12.42 -27.82
CA SER A 72 1.48 -12.32 -26.38
C SER A 72 0.26 -13.18 -26.06
N PRO A 73 0.32 -14.08 -25.06
CA PRO A 73 -0.86 -14.84 -24.67
C PRO A 73 -1.97 -13.84 -24.35
N GLU A 74 -3.16 -14.07 -24.91
CA GLU A 74 -4.34 -13.27 -24.59
C GLU A 74 -4.47 -13.17 -23.06
N PRO A 75 -4.81 -12.00 -22.50
CA PRO A 75 -4.97 -11.85 -21.07
C PRO A 75 -6.03 -12.87 -20.60
N GLU A 76 -5.62 -13.80 -19.74
CA GLU A 76 -6.56 -14.70 -19.08
C GLU A 76 -7.66 -13.84 -18.43
N PRO A 77 -8.95 -14.20 -18.56
CA PRO A 77 -10.01 -13.44 -17.95
C PRO A 77 -9.77 -13.36 -16.44
N ASP A 78 -9.80 -12.13 -15.89
CA ASP A 78 -9.68 -11.92 -14.44
C ASP A 78 -10.65 -12.87 -13.72
N PRO A 79 -10.18 -13.63 -12.72
CA PRO A 79 -11.04 -14.55 -12.00
C PRO A 79 -12.21 -13.78 -11.38
N GLU A 80 -13.44 -14.24 -11.62
CA GLU A 80 -14.65 -13.63 -11.05
C GLU A 80 -14.49 -13.45 -9.54
N PRO A 81 -14.83 -12.27 -8.99
CA PRO A 81 -14.66 -12.00 -7.58
C PRO A 81 -15.51 -12.99 -6.77
N GLU A 82 -14.84 -13.82 -5.98
CA GLU A 82 -15.54 -14.76 -5.11
C GLU A 82 -16.54 -14.01 -4.23
N PRO A 83 -17.78 -14.51 -4.11
CA PRO A 83 -18.84 -13.83 -3.38
C PRO A 83 -18.48 -13.66 -1.91
N MET A 84 -18.81 -12.49 -1.35
CA MET A 84 -18.58 -12.19 0.06
C MET A 84 -19.37 -13.16 0.95
N PRO A 85 -18.76 -13.69 2.03
CA PRO A 85 -19.52 -14.46 3.00
C PRO A 85 -20.64 -13.61 3.63
N ALA A 86 -21.89 -14.10 3.58
CA ALA A 86 -23.07 -13.36 4.04
C ALA A 86 -23.00 -12.85 5.49
N HIS A 87 -22.24 -13.52 6.36
CA HIS A 87 -22.04 -13.05 7.74
C HIS A 87 -21.22 -11.75 7.80
N LEU A 88 -20.28 -11.53 6.87
CA LEU A 88 -19.45 -10.33 6.83
C LEU A 88 -20.19 -9.10 6.29
N GLU A 89 -21.35 -9.27 5.65
CA GLU A 89 -22.19 -8.14 5.22
C GLU A 89 -22.92 -7.48 6.40
N LYS A 90 -23.28 -8.29 7.41
CA LYS A 90 -23.99 -7.88 8.61
C LYS A 90 -23.06 -7.24 9.65
N THR A 91 -22.67 -6.00 9.38
CA THR A 91 -21.72 -5.25 10.22
C THR A 91 -22.37 -4.35 11.27
N SER A 92 -23.70 -4.27 11.30
CA SER A 92 -24.39 -3.39 12.24
C SER A 92 -24.25 -3.88 13.68
N LEU A 93 -24.33 -2.96 14.65
CA LEU A 93 -24.28 -3.30 16.06
C LEU A 93 -25.41 -4.26 16.48
N ALA A 94 -26.60 -4.08 15.88
CA ALA A 94 -27.76 -4.94 16.12
C ALA A 94 -27.50 -6.37 15.66
N ASP A 95 -27.00 -6.56 14.44
CA ASP A 95 -26.67 -7.89 13.91
C ASP A 95 -25.65 -8.62 14.79
N VAL A 96 -24.60 -7.90 15.22
CA VAL A 96 -23.55 -8.47 16.06
C VAL A 96 -24.10 -8.81 17.45
N SER A 97 -25.04 -8.03 17.98
CA SER A 97 -25.69 -8.31 19.26
C SER A 97 -26.57 -9.57 19.21
N GLU A 98 -27.31 -9.77 18.12
CA GLU A 98 -28.14 -10.96 17.91
C GLU A 98 -27.27 -12.22 17.81
N GLU A 99 -26.16 -12.15 17.08
CA GLU A 99 -25.23 -13.28 16.94
C GLU A 99 -24.50 -13.62 18.23
N LEU A 100 -24.11 -12.61 19.02
CA LEU A 100 -23.48 -12.83 20.33
C LEU A 100 -24.44 -13.43 21.36
N ALA A 101 -25.75 -13.19 21.20
CA ALA A 101 -26.81 -13.67 22.08
C ALA A 101 -26.48 -13.46 23.57
N ILE A 102 -26.12 -12.23 23.94
CA ILE A 102 -25.79 -11.87 25.33
C ILE A 102 -27.10 -11.80 26.14
N HIS A 103 -27.09 -12.40 27.32
CA HIS A 103 -28.23 -12.46 28.24
C HIS A 103 -27.85 -11.96 29.64
N ASP A 104 -28.83 -11.48 30.40
CA ASP A 104 -28.63 -10.95 31.78
C ASP A 104 -28.22 -12.01 32.81
N THR A 105 -28.30 -13.29 32.43
CA THR A 105 -27.86 -14.45 33.21
C THR A 105 -26.40 -14.81 32.94
N ASP A 106 -25.76 -14.19 31.93
CA ASP A 106 -24.37 -14.47 31.61
C ASP A 106 -23.44 -14.05 32.73
N THR A 107 -22.39 -14.84 32.93
CA THR A 107 -21.26 -14.53 33.82
C THR A 107 -20.08 -14.00 33.02
N ALA A 108 -19.07 -13.44 33.69
CA ALA A 108 -17.83 -13.02 33.04
C ALA A 108 -17.15 -14.17 32.26
N ALA A 109 -17.22 -15.41 32.77
CA ALA A 109 -16.65 -16.58 32.11
C ALA A 109 -17.38 -16.93 30.80
N THR A 110 -18.71 -16.93 30.82
CA THR A 110 -19.53 -17.21 29.62
C THR A 110 -19.39 -16.10 28.58
N LEU A 111 -19.27 -14.83 29.00
CA LEU A 111 -19.01 -13.72 28.08
C LEU A 111 -17.64 -13.84 27.40
N ALA A 112 -16.61 -14.26 28.13
CA ALA A 112 -15.30 -14.53 27.55
C ALA A 112 -15.32 -15.72 26.56
N GLU A 113 -16.13 -16.74 26.84
CA GLU A 113 -16.34 -17.85 25.91
C GLU A 113 -17.04 -17.41 24.62
N LYS A 114 -18.12 -16.63 24.75
CA LYS A 114 -18.83 -16.01 23.60
C LYS A 114 -17.88 -15.17 22.75
N ARG A 115 -17.01 -14.35 23.37
CA ARG A 115 -15.96 -13.58 22.66
C ARG A 115 -15.07 -14.49 21.83
N ARG A 116 -14.54 -15.56 22.43
CA ARG A 116 -13.67 -16.52 21.73
C ARG A 116 -14.39 -17.21 20.59
N ALA A 117 -15.65 -17.61 20.80
CA ALA A 117 -16.47 -18.24 19.77
C ALA A 117 -16.75 -17.31 18.58
N PHE A 118 -17.03 -16.04 18.85
CA PHE A 118 -17.22 -15.03 17.83
C PHE A 118 -15.93 -14.76 17.05
N ALA A 119 -14.80 -14.55 17.76
CA ALA A 119 -13.50 -14.33 17.14
C ALA A 119 -13.09 -15.48 16.22
N ARG A 120 -13.33 -16.74 16.61
CA ARG A 120 -13.00 -17.89 15.75
C ARG A 120 -13.66 -17.82 14.37
N ARG A 121 -14.85 -17.24 14.26
CA ARG A 121 -15.58 -17.13 12.99
C ARG A 121 -15.27 -15.82 12.26
N ASN A 122 -15.01 -14.74 13.00
CA ASN A 122 -15.00 -13.38 12.45
C ASN A 122 -13.64 -12.65 12.56
N HIS A 123 -12.55 -13.34 12.90
CA HIS A 123 -11.23 -12.68 13.04
C HIS A 123 -10.70 -12.13 11.70
N PRO A 124 -10.17 -10.89 11.65
CA PRO A 124 -9.63 -10.30 10.42
C PRO A 124 -8.51 -11.14 9.78
N ASP A 125 -7.68 -11.78 10.58
CA ASP A 125 -6.58 -12.61 10.06
C ASP A 125 -7.06 -13.92 9.39
N ARG A 126 -8.30 -14.35 9.67
CA ARG A 126 -8.86 -15.59 9.11
C ARG A 126 -9.66 -15.34 7.83
N VAL A 127 -9.90 -14.08 7.46
CA VAL A 127 -10.63 -13.72 6.24
C VAL A 127 -9.69 -13.16 5.18
N LYS A 128 -10.10 -13.26 3.91
CA LYS A 128 -9.36 -12.70 2.79
C LYS A 128 -9.13 -11.19 2.96
N PRO A 129 -8.04 -10.63 2.43
CA PRO A 129 -7.70 -9.20 2.56
C PRO A 129 -8.86 -8.27 2.22
N GLN A 130 -9.61 -8.58 1.16
CA GLN A 130 -10.76 -7.80 0.69
C GLN A 130 -11.92 -7.68 1.70
N PHE A 131 -12.03 -8.61 2.67
CA PHE A 131 -13.11 -8.61 3.66
C PHE A 131 -12.65 -8.28 5.08
N ARG A 132 -11.36 -7.96 5.28
CA ARG A 132 -10.79 -7.67 6.60
C ARG A 132 -11.45 -6.49 7.28
N GLN A 133 -11.81 -5.46 6.52
CA GLN A 133 -12.46 -4.27 7.08
C GLN A 133 -13.78 -4.64 7.76
N ASN A 134 -14.62 -5.45 7.11
CA ASN A 134 -15.90 -5.89 7.67
C ASN A 134 -15.70 -6.79 8.89
N ALA A 135 -14.73 -7.71 8.84
CA ALA A 135 -14.36 -8.53 9.99
C ALA A 135 -13.89 -7.68 11.19
N THR A 136 -13.07 -6.66 10.95
CA THR A 136 -12.60 -5.70 11.96
C THR A 136 -13.76 -4.93 12.58
N LEU A 137 -14.71 -4.42 11.76
CA LEU A 137 -15.89 -3.72 12.26
C LEU A 137 -16.71 -4.62 13.19
N ARG A 138 -16.98 -5.85 12.77
CA ARG A 138 -17.75 -6.83 13.56
C ARG A 138 -17.03 -7.22 14.85
N MET A 139 -15.72 -7.45 14.80
CA MET A 139 -14.92 -7.75 16.00
C MET A 139 -14.90 -6.57 16.98
N THR A 140 -14.85 -5.34 16.48
CA THR A 140 -14.87 -4.11 17.28
C THR A 140 -16.22 -3.94 17.98
N ALA A 141 -17.32 -4.10 17.23
CA ALA A 141 -18.67 -4.09 17.77
C ALA A 141 -18.87 -5.17 18.85
N ALA A 142 -18.37 -6.39 18.60
CA ALA A 142 -18.45 -7.48 19.56
C ALA A 142 -17.69 -7.19 20.85
N ASN A 143 -16.47 -6.65 20.76
CA ASN A 143 -15.68 -6.29 21.93
C ASN A 143 -16.38 -5.22 22.77
N LEU A 144 -16.92 -4.17 22.12
CA LEU A 144 -17.67 -3.11 22.77
C LEU A 144 -18.86 -3.66 23.57
N LEU A 145 -19.69 -4.50 22.95
CA LEU A 145 -20.87 -5.09 23.60
C LEU A 145 -20.51 -5.97 24.79
N ILE A 146 -19.45 -6.78 24.65
CA ILE A 146 -19.00 -7.66 25.74
C ILE A 146 -18.41 -6.85 26.89
N ASP A 147 -17.61 -5.82 26.61
CA ASP A 147 -17.04 -4.96 27.65
C ASP A 147 -18.14 -4.18 28.40
N GLN A 148 -19.18 -3.74 27.69
CA GLN A 148 -20.36 -3.15 28.31
C GLN A 148 -21.10 -4.15 29.21
N ALA A 149 -21.33 -5.37 28.75
CA ALA A 149 -21.98 -6.41 29.54
C ALA A 149 -21.17 -6.74 30.81
N ILE A 150 -19.84 -6.87 30.71
CA ILE A 150 -18.94 -7.08 31.86
C ILE A 150 -19.03 -5.90 32.83
N ARG A 151 -19.08 -4.66 32.33
CA ARG A 151 -19.23 -3.48 33.18
C ARG A 151 -20.56 -3.51 33.95
N MET A 152 -21.66 -3.85 33.28
CA MET A 152 -22.98 -3.96 33.91
C MET A 152 -23.03 -5.06 34.98
N LEU A 153 -22.39 -6.21 34.72
CA LEU A 153 -22.28 -7.28 35.71
C LEU A 153 -21.55 -6.83 36.98
N ARG A 154 -20.40 -6.15 36.84
CA ARG A 154 -19.65 -5.61 37.99
C ARG A 154 -20.47 -4.61 38.78
N THR A 155 -21.20 -3.72 38.11
CA THR A 155 -22.09 -2.77 38.77
C THR A 155 -23.20 -3.50 39.54
N ARG A 156 -23.79 -4.56 38.97
CA ARG A 156 -24.83 -5.35 39.65
C ARG A 156 -24.30 -6.07 40.88
N GLU A 157 -23.08 -6.59 40.83
CA GLU A 157 -22.42 -7.23 41.99
C GLU A 157 -22.12 -6.24 43.12
N HIS A 158 -21.80 -4.99 42.80
CA HIS A 158 -21.55 -3.95 43.82
C HIS A 158 -22.80 -3.52 44.60
N PHE A 159 -23.98 -3.58 43.97
CA PHE A 159 -25.25 -3.19 44.59
C PHE A 159 -26.05 -4.35 45.17
N ARG A 160 -25.47 -5.56 45.21
CA ARG A 160 -26.08 -6.76 45.77
C ARG A 160 -25.50 -7.07 47.15
#